data_AF-A0A6I6GY07-F1
#
_entry.id   AF-A0A6I6GY07-F1
#
_cell.length_a   1.000
_cell.length_b   1.000
_cell.length_c   1.000
_cell.angle_alpha   90.00
_cell.angle_beta   90.00
_cell.angle_gamma   90.00
#
_symmetry.space_group_name_H-M   'P 1'
#
loop_
_entity.id
_entity.type
_entity.pdbx_description
1 polymer ?
#
loop_
_entity_poly.entity_id
_entity_poly.type
_entity_poly.pdbx_seq_one_letter_code
_entity_poly.pdbx_strand_id
1 'polypeptide(L)'
;MSGVARLFGRLRGRSTPVIAEPQAPASMPAVGLQIWLDDGARVQRLAGPLRAALALPAHSEVRLQDYVQPYSLVVLEGEPMDWQAQPLDLDFKAVGGGTLHTRGWLLGQPGNWLLQLFDIGDLLQHRQQSLGAERQRHLMSHLACELRNCSIERLGQVAQEQLQWLVRHWRASGGRILLPGEQGWQTYASSNAPLHWPSDDAIGHLLDRLAPGQMVSSTDHADLQALLPQFDTYLLPYAQGHIVQAWLICVGPLEALVAADALSACAAYAEPLVGRLAAFNLQQHSERLDSLQLQLGAGWWQWRLNEATLQLDPGLASSLGMPSQLTINQWLSRVHPSDRDAVQLALAELQRDGCALHLSLRLLDNNLPATARWYRLCGQVRGSGQQRRLQGFMLDISDIKSQQR
;
A
#
# COMPACT_ATOMS: atom_id res chain seq x y z
N MET A 1 10.28 56.93 -31.18
CA MET A 1 9.27 57.69 -30.41
C MET A 1 8.32 58.38 -31.39
N SER A 2 7.01 58.17 -31.16
CA SER A 2 5.83 58.95 -31.54
C SER A 2 5.66 59.53 -32.97
N GLY A 3 4.51 59.22 -33.58
CA GLY A 3 3.99 59.99 -34.70
C GLY A 3 2.60 59.54 -35.15
N VAL A 4 1.62 59.54 -34.24
CA VAL A 4 0.19 59.32 -34.51
C VAL A 4 -0.41 60.53 -35.25
N ALA A 5 -1.27 60.24 -36.24
CA ALA A 5 -2.39 61.04 -36.75
C ALA A 5 -2.15 62.36 -37.51
N ARG A 6 -2.49 62.32 -38.82
CA ARG A 6 -3.39 63.27 -39.54
C ARG A 6 -4.01 62.45 -40.71
N LEU A 7 -5.18 61.83 -40.62
CA LEU A 7 -6.55 62.33 -40.47
C LEU A 7 -6.92 63.47 -41.44
N PHE A 8 -7.77 63.07 -42.40
CA PHE A 8 -8.74 63.82 -43.21
C PHE A 8 -8.27 64.63 -44.42
N GLY A 9 -8.52 64.07 -45.61
CA GLY A 9 -8.46 64.77 -46.88
C GLY A 9 -9.11 64.03 -48.05
N ARG A 10 -10.45 64.08 -48.12
CA ARG A 10 -11.27 64.10 -49.35
C ARG A 10 -11.72 62.77 -49.98
N LEU A 11 -12.94 62.41 -49.57
CA LEU A 11 -13.99 61.77 -50.35
C LEU A 11 -14.18 62.41 -51.75
N ARG A 12 -14.29 61.57 -52.80
CA ARG A 12 -15.44 61.53 -53.73
C ARG A 12 -15.22 60.48 -54.83
N GLY A 13 -15.88 59.34 -54.68
CA GLY A 13 -16.07 58.34 -55.73
C GLY A 13 -17.26 57.48 -55.35
N ARG A 14 -18.47 57.91 -55.73
CA ARG A 14 -19.69 57.10 -55.64
C ARG A 14 -19.47 55.83 -56.47
N SER A 15 -19.41 54.68 -55.81
CA SER A 15 -19.62 53.39 -56.45
C SER A 15 -20.88 52.79 -55.85
N THR A 16 -21.86 52.52 -56.70
CA THR A 16 -23.10 51.80 -56.40
C THR A 16 -22.80 50.47 -55.70
N PRO A 17 -23.54 50.08 -54.64
CA PRO A 17 -23.37 48.77 -54.06
C PRO A 17 -23.97 47.75 -55.04
N VAL A 18 -23.11 46.96 -55.67
CA VAL A 18 -23.53 45.70 -56.28
C VAL A 18 -23.97 44.82 -55.13
N ILE A 19 -25.24 44.39 -55.15
CA ILE A 19 -25.76 43.37 -54.25
C ILE A 19 -24.97 42.09 -54.57
N ALA A 20 -24.02 41.75 -53.72
CA ALA A 20 -23.35 40.46 -53.80
C ALA A 20 -24.36 39.40 -53.34
N GLU A 21 -24.66 38.45 -54.22
CA GLU A 21 -25.37 37.22 -53.86
C GLU A 21 -24.63 36.53 -52.70
N PRO A 22 -25.34 35.99 -51.70
CA PRO A 22 -24.70 35.28 -50.60
C PRO A 22 -23.94 34.06 -51.15
N GLN A 23 -22.61 34.11 -51.05
CA GLN A 23 -21.75 32.96 -51.32
C GLN A 23 -22.17 31.81 -50.39
N ALA A 24 -22.40 30.62 -50.97
CA ALA A 24 -22.65 29.41 -50.20
C ALA A 24 -21.51 29.20 -49.18
N PRO A 25 -21.82 28.92 -47.89
CA PRO A 25 -20.79 28.77 -46.89
C PRO A 25 -19.85 27.62 -47.27
N ALA A 26 -18.55 27.90 -47.23
CA ALA A 26 -17.49 26.93 -47.44
C ALA A 26 -17.76 25.67 -46.62
N SER A 27 -17.74 24.51 -47.28
CA SER A 27 -17.98 23.20 -46.66
C SER A 27 -16.87 22.90 -45.64
N MET A 28 -17.08 23.32 -44.39
CA MET A 28 -16.20 22.92 -43.29
C MET A 28 -16.25 21.39 -43.14
N PRO A 29 -15.11 20.70 -42.99
CA PRO A 29 -15.11 19.28 -42.69
C PRO A 29 -15.88 19.04 -41.39
N ALA A 30 -16.83 18.10 -41.43
CA ALA A 30 -17.69 17.82 -40.29
C ALA A 30 -16.92 17.05 -39.21
N VAL A 31 -16.29 17.78 -38.29
CA VAL A 31 -15.62 17.20 -37.11
C VAL A 31 -16.53 17.36 -35.89
N GLY A 32 -16.72 16.25 -35.16
CA GLY A 32 -17.56 16.20 -33.96
C GLY A 32 -19.06 16.15 -34.26
N LEU A 33 -19.87 16.67 -33.35
CA LEU A 33 -21.31 16.89 -33.54
C LEU A 33 -21.51 18.35 -33.96
N GLN A 34 -22.25 18.56 -35.04
CA GLN A 34 -22.59 19.90 -35.54
C GLN A 34 -24.10 20.06 -35.54
N ILE A 35 -24.58 21.10 -34.86
CA ILE A 35 -26.01 21.40 -34.73
C ILE A 35 -26.24 22.84 -35.19
N TRP A 36 -27.12 23.03 -36.17
CA TRP A 36 -27.55 24.37 -36.58
C TRP A 36 -28.83 24.74 -35.84
N LEU A 37 -28.85 25.93 -35.24
CA LEU A 37 -29.96 26.46 -34.45
C LEU A 37 -30.47 27.78 -35.03
N ASP A 38 -31.76 28.07 -34.84
CA ASP A 38 -32.28 29.43 -34.97
C ASP A 38 -32.13 30.23 -33.67
N ASP A 39 -32.56 31.50 -33.67
CA ASP A 39 -32.55 32.37 -32.49
C ASP A 39 -33.45 31.86 -31.34
N GLY A 40 -34.38 30.95 -31.63
CA GLY A 40 -35.24 30.31 -30.64
C GLY A 40 -34.70 28.95 -30.14
N ALA A 41 -33.44 28.64 -30.40
CA ALA A 41 -32.77 27.37 -30.09
C ALA A 41 -33.43 26.12 -30.72
N ARG A 42 -34.18 26.28 -31.82
CA ARG A 42 -34.76 25.17 -32.59
C ARG A 42 -33.71 24.55 -33.48
N VAL A 43 -33.62 23.23 -33.50
CA VAL A 43 -32.63 22.49 -34.28
C VAL A 43 -33.06 22.44 -35.74
N GLN A 44 -32.34 23.16 -36.60
CA GLN A 44 -32.55 23.19 -38.05
C GLN A 44 -31.87 22.02 -38.75
N ARG A 45 -30.67 21.64 -38.28
CA ARG A 45 -29.86 20.59 -38.92
C ARG A 45 -28.91 19.93 -37.93
N LEU A 46 -28.69 18.63 -38.09
CA LEU A 46 -27.65 17.84 -37.41
C LEU A 46 -26.68 17.25 -38.43
N ALA A 47 -25.38 17.39 -38.19
CA ALA A 47 -24.33 16.76 -39.00
C ALA A 47 -23.14 16.30 -38.15
N GLY A 48 -22.19 15.64 -38.80
CA GLY A 48 -20.97 15.12 -38.18
C GLY A 48 -21.09 13.67 -37.70
N PRO A 49 -19.94 13.02 -37.42
CA PRO A 49 -19.87 11.60 -37.08
C PRO A 49 -20.66 11.22 -35.81
N LEU A 50 -20.77 12.13 -34.84
CA LEU A 50 -21.44 11.88 -33.57
C LEU A 50 -22.97 11.91 -33.67
N ARG A 51 -23.55 12.36 -34.79
CA ARG A 51 -25.01 12.38 -35.00
C ARG A 51 -25.64 11.00 -34.81
N ALA A 52 -24.99 9.94 -35.28
CA ALA A 52 -25.53 8.58 -35.22
C ALA A 52 -25.64 8.05 -33.78
N ALA A 53 -24.89 8.63 -32.84
CA ALA A 53 -24.93 8.26 -31.43
C ALA A 53 -26.07 8.94 -30.67
N LEU A 54 -26.76 9.93 -31.23
CA LEU A 54 -27.83 10.67 -30.56
C LEU A 54 -29.17 9.95 -30.59
N ALA A 55 -29.89 9.96 -29.47
CA ALA A 55 -31.31 9.64 -29.45
C ALA A 55 -32.11 10.82 -30.04
N LEU A 56 -32.84 10.58 -31.14
CA LEU A 56 -33.63 11.60 -31.81
C LEU A 56 -35.02 11.74 -31.16
N PRO A 57 -35.47 12.96 -30.81
CA PRO A 57 -36.82 13.21 -30.32
C PRO A 57 -37.90 12.91 -31.36
N ALA A 58 -39.09 12.51 -30.91
CA ALA A 58 -40.16 11.98 -31.76
C ALA A 58 -41.03 13.05 -32.49
N HIS A 59 -40.72 14.33 -32.37
CA HIS A 59 -41.55 15.43 -32.86
C HIS A 59 -40.83 16.28 -33.92
N SER A 60 -41.59 17.08 -34.69
CA SER A 60 -41.08 17.82 -35.85
C SER A 60 -40.49 19.20 -35.52
N GLU A 61 -40.76 19.76 -34.34
CA GLU A 61 -40.25 21.07 -33.89
C GLU A 61 -39.36 20.92 -32.65
N VAL A 62 -38.20 20.31 -32.83
CA VAL A 62 -37.32 19.93 -31.72
C VAL A 62 -36.38 21.07 -31.36
N ARG A 63 -36.32 21.42 -30.08
CA ARG A 63 -35.33 22.36 -29.53
C ARG A 63 -34.07 21.62 -29.11
N LEU A 64 -32.95 22.34 -29.00
CA LEU A 64 -31.70 21.76 -28.49
C LEU A 64 -31.90 21.08 -27.11
N GLN A 65 -32.76 21.67 -26.29
CA GLN A 65 -33.16 21.21 -24.96
C GLN A 65 -33.69 19.77 -24.94
N ASP A 66 -34.34 19.33 -26.03
CA ASP A 66 -34.95 18.00 -26.10
C ASP A 66 -33.89 16.90 -26.28
N TYR A 67 -32.74 17.25 -26.85
CA TYR A 67 -31.62 16.33 -27.12
C TYR A 67 -30.71 16.10 -25.91
N VAL A 68 -30.69 17.03 -24.94
CA VAL A 68 -29.77 16.98 -23.80
C VAL A 68 -30.39 16.34 -22.56
N GLN A 69 -29.55 15.88 -21.65
CA GLN A 69 -29.95 15.40 -20.33
C GLN A 69 -30.51 16.56 -19.48
N PRO A 70 -31.44 16.30 -18.54
CA PRO A 70 -32.09 17.36 -17.77
C PRO A 70 -31.13 18.31 -17.03
N TYR A 71 -30.02 17.78 -16.52
CA TYR A 71 -29.04 18.57 -15.78
C TYR A 71 -28.18 19.48 -16.68
N SER A 72 -28.13 19.24 -17.99
CA SER A 72 -27.47 20.14 -18.96
C SER A 72 -28.34 21.33 -19.36
N LEU A 73 -29.62 21.37 -18.97
CA LEU A 73 -30.50 22.50 -19.28
C LEU A 73 -30.05 23.80 -18.58
N VAL A 74 -29.37 23.69 -17.43
CA VAL A 74 -28.80 24.86 -16.72
C VAL A 74 -27.77 25.60 -17.58
N VAL A 75 -27.05 24.88 -18.44
CA VAL A 75 -26.07 25.47 -19.38
C VAL A 75 -26.77 26.16 -20.56
N LEU A 76 -28.03 25.81 -20.83
CA LEU A 76 -28.85 26.32 -21.93
C LEU A 76 -29.93 27.30 -21.46
N GLU A 77 -29.74 27.96 -20.31
CA GLU A 77 -30.63 29.04 -19.88
C GLU A 77 -30.45 30.27 -20.78
N GLY A 78 -31.56 30.93 -21.13
CA GLY A 78 -31.56 32.09 -22.03
C GLY A 78 -31.69 31.72 -23.52
N GLU A 79 -31.25 32.63 -24.39
CA GLU A 79 -31.28 32.48 -25.84
C GLU A 79 -29.89 32.11 -26.38
N PRO A 80 -29.77 31.53 -27.59
CA PRO A 80 -28.47 31.16 -28.18
C PRO A 80 -27.44 32.28 -28.16
N MET A 81 -27.88 33.55 -28.31
CA MET A 81 -26.99 34.70 -28.23
C MET A 81 -26.24 34.79 -26.89
N ASP A 82 -26.87 34.37 -25.79
CA ASP A 82 -26.31 34.40 -24.43
C ASP A 82 -25.21 33.33 -24.21
N TRP A 83 -25.19 32.28 -25.03
CA TRP A 83 -24.31 31.11 -24.84
C TRP A 83 -22.92 31.26 -25.47
N GLN A 84 -22.69 32.29 -26.28
CA GLN A 84 -21.45 32.44 -27.05
C GLN A 84 -20.18 32.71 -26.21
N ALA A 85 -20.35 33.16 -24.97
CA ALA A 85 -19.25 33.66 -24.16
C ALA A 85 -18.32 32.57 -23.61
N GLN A 86 -18.79 31.31 -23.52
CA GLN A 86 -18.08 30.22 -22.85
C GLN A 86 -18.22 28.90 -23.61
N PRO A 87 -17.28 27.94 -23.45
CA PRO A 87 -17.51 26.58 -23.89
C PRO A 87 -18.73 25.98 -23.19
N LEU A 88 -19.57 25.29 -23.95
CA LEU A 88 -20.77 24.61 -23.47
C LEU A 88 -20.45 23.15 -23.24
N ASP A 89 -20.62 22.71 -21.99
CA ASP A 89 -20.59 21.30 -21.61
C ASP A 89 -22.02 20.76 -21.64
N LEU A 90 -22.29 19.91 -22.62
CA LEU A 90 -23.62 19.38 -22.89
C LEU A 90 -23.58 17.87 -22.95
N ASP A 91 -24.44 17.25 -22.14
CA ASP A 91 -24.61 15.81 -22.12
C ASP A 91 -25.84 15.47 -22.95
N PHE A 92 -25.62 14.80 -24.08
CA PHE A 92 -26.68 14.40 -24.98
C PHE A 92 -27.24 13.03 -24.62
N LYS A 93 -28.55 12.85 -24.80
CA LYS A 93 -29.18 11.53 -24.72
C LYS A 93 -28.65 10.67 -25.87
N ALA A 94 -28.00 9.56 -25.56
CA ALA A 94 -27.44 8.67 -26.56
C ALA A 94 -28.41 7.52 -26.91
N VAL A 95 -28.25 6.94 -28.09
CA VAL A 95 -28.95 5.71 -28.49
C VAL A 95 -28.64 4.60 -27.48
N GLY A 96 -29.65 3.85 -27.05
CA GLY A 96 -29.50 2.80 -26.04
C GLY A 96 -29.57 3.28 -24.59
N GLY A 97 -29.94 4.54 -24.34
CA GLY A 97 -30.19 5.07 -22.99
C GLY A 97 -28.95 5.56 -22.26
N GLY A 98 -27.78 5.58 -22.91
CA GLY A 98 -26.56 6.18 -22.38
C GLY A 98 -26.53 7.71 -22.52
N THR A 99 -25.40 8.30 -22.15
CA THR A 99 -25.12 9.73 -22.29
C THR A 99 -23.88 9.94 -23.16
N LEU A 100 -23.97 10.84 -24.12
CA LEU A 100 -22.84 11.33 -24.90
C LEU A 100 -22.36 12.64 -24.29
N HIS A 101 -21.20 12.61 -23.64
CA HIS A 101 -20.60 13.77 -23.00
C HIS A 101 -19.88 14.63 -24.03
N THR A 102 -20.31 15.88 -24.19
CA THR A 102 -19.71 16.76 -25.19
C THR A 102 -19.30 18.11 -24.63
N ARG A 103 -18.24 18.67 -25.21
CA ARG A 103 -17.81 20.06 -24.99
C ARG A 103 -17.67 20.77 -26.33
N GLY A 104 -18.13 22.00 -26.40
CA GLY A 104 -18.15 22.73 -27.65
C GLY A 104 -18.34 24.23 -27.50
N TRP A 105 -18.53 24.89 -28.63
CA TRP A 105 -18.78 26.33 -28.69
C TRP A 105 -19.92 26.61 -29.65
N LEU A 106 -20.67 27.68 -29.35
CA LEU A 106 -21.64 28.24 -30.26
C LEU A 106 -20.98 29.32 -31.12
N LEU A 107 -21.14 29.22 -32.43
CA LEU A 107 -20.60 30.13 -33.42
C LEU A 107 -21.75 30.85 -34.13
N GLY A 108 -21.72 32.18 -34.14
CA GLY A 108 -22.67 32.99 -34.93
C GLY A 108 -22.42 32.85 -36.42
N GLN A 109 -23.48 32.60 -37.18
CA GLN A 109 -23.50 32.59 -38.64
C GLN A 109 -24.60 33.56 -39.15
N PRO A 110 -24.56 33.99 -40.43
CA PRO A 110 -25.57 34.90 -40.95
C PRO A 110 -26.98 34.27 -40.92
N GLY A 111 -27.80 34.67 -39.94
CA GLY A 111 -29.19 34.23 -39.78
C GLY A 111 -29.38 32.88 -39.08
N ASN A 112 -28.33 32.28 -38.50
CA ASN A 112 -28.40 31.06 -37.70
C ASN A 112 -27.17 30.90 -36.79
N TRP A 113 -27.21 29.88 -35.94
CA TRP A 113 -26.12 29.51 -35.04
C TRP A 113 -25.59 28.13 -35.39
N LEU A 114 -24.27 27.94 -35.30
CA LEU A 114 -23.63 26.63 -35.39
C LEU A 114 -23.05 26.25 -34.02
N LEU A 115 -23.62 25.23 -33.41
CA LEU A 115 -23.06 24.59 -32.22
C LEU A 115 -22.16 23.44 -32.67
N GLN A 116 -20.86 23.56 -32.37
CA GLN A 116 -19.87 22.54 -32.69
C GLN A 116 -19.34 21.91 -31.41
N LEU A 117 -19.47 20.59 -31.29
CA LEU A 117 -19.27 19.82 -30.07
C LEU A 117 -18.36 18.61 -30.33
N PHE A 118 -17.52 18.27 -29.37
CA PHE A 118 -16.62 17.11 -29.41
C PHE A 118 -16.94 16.17 -28.26
N ASP A 119 -16.83 14.86 -28.50
CA ASP A 119 -16.94 13.86 -27.44
C ASP A 119 -15.76 14.03 -26.46
N ILE A 120 -16.07 14.11 -25.17
CA ILE A 120 -15.11 14.22 -24.08
C ILE A 120 -15.28 13.11 -23.03
N GLY A 121 -16.04 12.05 -23.34
CA GLY A 121 -16.31 10.95 -22.42
C GLY A 121 -15.03 10.26 -21.94
N ASP A 122 -14.08 10.03 -22.85
CA ASP A 122 -12.77 9.44 -22.55
C ASP A 122 -11.93 10.33 -21.61
N LEU A 123 -11.94 11.64 -21.84
CA LEU A 123 -11.25 12.63 -21.02
C LEU A 123 -11.86 12.70 -19.63
N LEU A 124 -13.20 12.70 -19.51
CA LEU A 124 -13.89 12.69 -18.23
C LEU A 124 -13.60 11.41 -17.45
N GLN A 125 -13.64 10.25 -18.12
CA GLN A 125 -13.32 8.96 -17.51
C GLN A 125 -11.87 8.91 -17.02
N HIS A 126 -10.90 9.33 -17.83
CA HIS A 126 -9.50 9.41 -17.42
C HIS A 126 -9.29 10.36 -16.24
N ARG A 127 -9.98 11.51 -16.22
CA ARG A 127 -9.90 12.45 -15.10
C ARG A 127 -10.47 11.84 -13.82
N GLN A 128 -11.61 11.17 -13.88
CA GLN A 128 -12.20 10.49 -12.74
C GLN A 128 -11.30 9.38 -12.19
N GLN A 129 -10.71 8.57 -13.07
CA GLN A 129 -9.74 7.53 -12.71
C GLN A 129 -8.49 8.14 -12.06
N SER A 130 -7.93 9.21 -12.62
CA SER A 130 -6.77 9.90 -12.06
C SER A 130 -7.04 10.46 -10.66
N LEU A 131 -8.19 11.13 -10.48
CA LEU A 131 -8.60 11.66 -9.18
C LEU A 131 -8.89 10.53 -8.17
N GLY A 132 -9.40 9.37 -8.63
CA GLY A 132 -9.55 8.16 -7.82
C GLY A 132 -8.19 7.64 -7.35
N ALA A 133 -7.26 7.45 -8.27
CA ALA A 133 -5.91 6.96 -7.97
C ALA A 133 -5.12 7.90 -7.05
N GLU A 134 -5.25 9.21 -7.24
CA GLU A 134 -4.64 10.21 -6.33
C GLU A 134 -5.21 10.12 -4.93
N ARG A 135 -6.54 10.07 -4.78
CA ARG A 135 -7.20 9.88 -3.48
C ARG A 135 -6.73 8.60 -2.80
N GLN A 136 -6.66 7.49 -3.54
CA GLN A 136 -6.18 6.21 -3.04
C GLN A 136 -4.71 6.27 -2.60
N ARG A 137 -3.85 6.96 -3.36
CA ARG A 137 -2.44 7.13 -2.99
C ARG A 137 -2.28 7.99 -1.73
N HIS A 138 -3.05 9.07 -1.61
CA HIS A 138 -3.07 9.90 -0.40
C HIS A 138 -3.55 9.11 0.81
N LEU A 139 -4.62 8.32 0.65
CA LEU A 139 -5.14 7.40 1.66
C LEU A 139 -4.03 6.47 2.19
N MET A 140 -3.40 5.72 1.28
CA MET A 140 -2.35 4.77 1.64
C MET A 140 -1.15 5.46 2.29
N SER A 141 -0.71 6.59 1.75
CA SER A 141 0.42 7.34 2.30
C SER A 141 0.14 7.82 3.73
N HIS A 142 -1.07 8.31 4.01
CA HIS A 142 -1.47 8.77 5.32
C HIS A 142 -1.46 7.63 6.35
N LEU A 143 -2.17 6.54 6.07
CA LEU A 143 -2.23 5.35 6.94
C LEU A 143 -0.83 4.86 7.30
N ALA A 144 0.03 4.75 6.28
CA ALA A 144 1.34 4.18 6.45
C ALA A 144 2.33 5.13 7.15
N CYS A 145 2.21 6.44 6.93
CA CYS A 145 3.08 7.45 7.54
C CYS A 145 2.92 7.49 9.07
N GLU A 146 1.69 7.58 9.55
CA GLU A 146 1.39 7.67 10.99
C GLU A 146 1.89 6.43 11.74
N LEU A 147 1.66 5.24 11.18
CA LEU A 147 2.09 3.98 11.78
C LEU A 147 3.61 3.77 11.72
N ARG A 148 4.31 4.30 10.71
CA ARG A 148 5.78 4.20 10.65
C ARG A 148 6.45 5.13 11.65
N ASN A 149 5.92 6.33 11.83
CA ASN A 149 6.64 7.42 12.49
C ASN A 149 6.31 7.57 13.98
N CYS A 150 5.24 6.96 14.48
CA CYS A 150 4.91 7.05 15.91
C CYS A 150 5.90 6.28 16.78
N SER A 151 5.99 6.54 18.08
CA SER A 151 6.78 5.71 18.99
C SER A 151 6.14 4.33 19.20
N ILE A 152 6.89 3.35 19.73
CA ILE A 152 6.37 1.99 19.92
C ILE A 152 5.29 1.94 21.01
N GLU A 153 5.43 2.77 22.04
CA GLU A 153 4.49 2.89 23.16
C GLU A 153 3.13 3.42 22.71
N ARG A 154 3.13 4.25 21.65
CA ARG A 154 1.91 4.83 21.07
C ARG A 154 1.35 4.01 19.90
N LEU A 155 2.02 2.93 19.48
CA LEU A 155 1.65 2.19 18.27
C LEU A 155 0.23 1.62 18.35
N GLY A 156 -0.19 1.11 19.51
CA GLY A 156 -1.56 0.62 19.72
C GLY A 156 -2.61 1.73 19.56
N GLN A 157 -2.36 2.89 20.17
CA GLN A 157 -3.25 4.05 20.06
C GLN A 157 -3.34 4.56 18.61
N VAL A 158 -2.19 4.74 17.94
CA VAL A 158 -2.15 5.23 16.55
C VAL A 158 -2.81 4.23 15.61
N ALA A 159 -2.62 2.92 15.80
CA ALA A 159 -3.32 1.89 15.04
C ALA A 159 -4.84 2.02 15.17
N GLN A 160 -5.35 2.19 16.40
CA GLN A 160 -6.78 2.40 16.62
C GLN A 160 -7.30 3.68 15.94
N GLU A 161 -6.56 4.80 16.01
CA GLU A 161 -6.91 6.06 15.37
C GLU A 161 -6.93 5.93 13.83
N GLN A 162 -5.90 5.33 13.24
CA GLN A 162 -5.83 5.10 11.80
C GLN A 162 -6.91 4.13 11.31
N LEU A 163 -7.21 3.09 12.08
CA LEU A 163 -8.31 2.16 11.79
C LEU A 163 -9.66 2.88 11.83
N GLN A 164 -9.88 3.74 12.82
CA GLN A 164 -11.11 4.54 12.89
C GLN A 164 -11.23 5.50 11.70
N TRP A 165 -10.13 6.11 11.28
CA TRP A 165 -10.13 6.97 10.12
C TRP A 165 -10.40 6.19 8.81
N LEU A 166 -9.84 4.99 8.65
CA LEU A 166 -10.12 4.09 7.53
C LEU A 166 -11.59 3.66 7.48
N VAL A 167 -12.16 3.29 8.62
CA VAL A 167 -13.59 2.95 8.75
C VAL A 167 -14.48 4.13 8.34
N ARG A 168 -14.13 5.36 8.72
CA ARG A 168 -14.85 6.56 8.28
C ARG A 168 -14.70 6.80 6.77
N HIS A 169 -13.52 6.56 6.21
CA HIS A 169 -13.28 6.68 4.77
C HIS A 169 -14.18 5.74 3.97
N TRP A 170 -14.29 4.48 4.39
CA TRP A 170 -15.21 3.50 3.79
C TRP A 170 -16.68 3.69 4.19
N ARG A 171 -16.97 4.66 5.07
CA ARG A 171 -18.29 4.87 5.68
C ARG A 171 -18.85 3.57 6.26
N ALA A 172 -17.96 2.77 6.84
CA ALA A 172 -18.27 1.48 7.40
C ALA A 172 -18.80 1.61 8.83
N SER A 173 -19.55 0.60 9.25
CA SER A 173 -20.09 0.51 10.61
C SER A 173 -18.98 0.19 11.61
N GLY A 174 -17.95 -0.55 11.23
CA GLY A 174 -16.79 -0.80 12.09
C GLY A 174 -15.65 -1.53 11.40
N GLY A 175 -14.50 -1.56 12.07
CA GLY A 175 -13.32 -2.28 11.61
C GLY A 175 -12.48 -2.82 12.76
N ARG A 176 -11.77 -3.92 12.49
CA ARG A 176 -10.95 -4.64 13.47
C ARG A 176 -9.72 -5.23 12.80
N ILE A 177 -8.55 -5.08 13.40
CA ILE A 177 -7.31 -5.72 12.93
C ILE A 177 -6.92 -6.85 13.89
N LEU A 178 -6.71 -8.04 13.33
CA LEU A 178 -6.22 -9.21 14.04
C LEU A 178 -4.80 -9.55 13.60
N LEU A 179 -3.97 -9.93 14.56
CA LEU A 179 -2.58 -10.36 14.39
C LEU A 179 -2.41 -11.77 14.97
N PRO A 180 -1.41 -12.55 14.51
CA PRO A 180 -1.10 -13.84 15.10
C PRO A 180 -0.54 -13.65 16.52
N GLY A 181 -1.15 -14.32 17.50
CA GLY A 181 -0.70 -14.43 18.88
C GLY A 181 -0.42 -15.87 19.29
N GLU A 182 -0.12 -16.12 20.56
CA GLU A 182 0.23 -17.45 21.07
C GLU A 182 -0.93 -18.46 20.98
N GLN A 183 -2.17 -17.98 21.10
CA GLN A 183 -3.39 -18.80 21.10
C GLN A 183 -4.14 -18.75 19.76
N GLY A 184 -3.51 -18.22 18.70
CA GLY A 184 -4.14 -18.01 17.39
C GLY A 184 -4.34 -16.53 17.09
N TRP A 185 -5.33 -16.21 16.26
CA TRP A 185 -5.63 -14.83 15.86
C TRP A 185 -6.17 -14.02 17.04
N GLN A 186 -5.54 -12.86 17.31
CA GLN A 186 -5.92 -11.98 18.40
C GLN A 186 -6.09 -10.55 17.92
N THR A 187 -7.06 -9.86 18.50
CA THR A 187 -7.34 -8.47 18.18
C THR A 187 -6.26 -7.57 18.71
N TYR A 188 -5.64 -6.84 17.79
CA TYR A 188 -4.68 -5.81 18.14
C TYR A 188 -5.36 -4.45 18.32
N ALA A 189 -6.28 -4.08 17.42
CA ALA A 189 -7.05 -2.84 17.53
C ALA A 189 -8.44 -2.98 16.90
N SER A 190 -9.38 -2.20 17.41
CA SER A 190 -10.76 -2.11 16.91
C SER A 190 -11.23 -0.66 16.86
N SER A 191 -12.01 -0.30 15.85
CA SER A 191 -12.69 1.00 15.80
C SER A 191 -13.71 1.13 16.93
N ASN A 192 -13.93 2.34 17.44
CA ASN A 192 -14.87 2.63 18.56
C ASN A 192 -16.36 2.51 18.21
N ALA A 193 -16.72 1.71 17.21
CA ALA A 193 -18.10 1.51 16.82
C ALA A 193 -18.86 0.65 17.84
N PRO A 194 -20.15 0.92 18.11
CA PRO A 194 -21.00 0.11 18.99
C PRO A 194 -21.44 -1.20 18.31
N LEU A 195 -20.49 -1.95 17.78
CA LEU A 195 -20.70 -3.28 17.18
C LEU A 195 -20.45 -4.35 18.23
N HIS A 196 -21.31 -5.37 18.24
CA HIS A 196 -21.10 -6.57 19.04
C HIS A 196 -20.15 -7.49 18.28
N TRP A 197 -18.86 -7.39 18.59
CA TRP A 197 -17.84 -8.20 17.95
C TRP A 197 -17.90 -9.66 18.43
N PRO A 198 -17.83 -10.64 17.51
CA PRO A 198 -17.59 -12.03 17.89
C PRO A 198 -16.25 -12.19 18.61
N SER A 199 -16.11 -13.27 19.38
CA SER A 199 -14.85 -13.60 20.04
C SER A 199 -13.74 -13.89 19.03
N ASP A 200 -12.50 -13.65 19.44
CA ASP A 200 -11.32 -13.85 18.60
C ASP A 200 -11.20 -15.31 18.14
N ASP A 201 -11.52 -16.27 19.02
CA ASP A 201 -11.49 -17.71 18.70
C ASP A 201 -12.49 -18.08 17.59
N ALA A 202 -13.72 -17.55 17.65
CA ALA A 202 -14.76 -17.84 16.66
C ALA A 202 -14.37 -17.31 15.27
N ILE A 203 -13.77 -16.12 15.23
CA ILE A 203 -13.25 -15.52 14.01
C ILE A 203 -12.01 -16.29 13.54
N GLY A 204 -11.09 -16.64 14.43
CA GLY A 204 -9.83 -17.32 14.12
C GLY A 204 -10.03 -18.63 13.35
N HIS A 205 -10.99 -19.46 13.77
CA HIS A 205 -11.33 -20.71 13.07
C HIS A 205 -11.83 -20.51 11.63
N LEU A 206 -12.45 -19.37 11.33
CA LEU A 206 -12.80 -19.00 9.97
C LEU A 206 -11.53 -18.59 9.21
N LEU A 207 -10.71 -17.70 9.78
CA LEU A 207 -9.52 -17.13 9.14
C LEU A 207 -8.50 -18.19 8.73
N ASP A 208 -8.30 -19.22 9.54
CA ASP A 208 -7.35 -20.32 9.25
C ASP A 208 -7.69 -21.14 8.00
N ARG A 209 -8.95 -21.08 7.53
CA ARG A 209 -9.42 -21.82 6.35
C ARG A 209 -9.35 -20.99 5.06
N LEU A 210 -9.01 -19.70 5.14
CA LEU A 210 -9.05 -18.79 4.01
C LEU A 210 -7.69 -18.70 3.29
N ALA A 211 -7.74 -18.50 1.97
CA ALA A 211 -6.54 -18.37 1.15
C ALA A 211 -5.82 -17.02 1.40
N PRO A 212 -4.48 -17.00 1.38
CA PRO A 212 -3.73 -15.76 1.51
C PRO A 212 -3.97 -14.85 0.30
N GLY A 213 -4.13 -13.55 0.55
CA GLY A 213 -4.16 -12.51 -0.49
C GLY A 213 -5.49 -12.31 -1.21
N GLN A 214 -6.55 -13.05 -0.86
CA GLN A 214 -7.88 -12.85 -1.43
C GLN A 214 -8.82 -12.18 -0.42
N MET A 215 -9.50 -11.11 -0.86
CA MET A 215 -10.59 -10.51 -0.11
C MET A 215 -11.79 -11.46 -0.09
N VAL A 216 -12.39 -11.65 1.07
CA VAL A 216 -13.59 -12.48 1.24
C VAL A 216 -14.75 -11.60 1.70
N SER A 217 -15.91 -11.76 1.05
CA SER A 217 -17.16 -11.08 1.39
C SER A 217 -18.13 -12.03 2.10
N SER A 218 -18.95 -11.51 3.01
CA SER A 218 -20.03 -12.27 3.64
C SER A 218 -21.09 -12.72 2.63
N THR A 219 -21.19 -12.07 1.47
CA THR A 219 -22.05 -12.52 0.35
C THR A 219 -21.62 -13.86 -0.22
N ASP A 220 -20.32 -14.16 -0.15
CA ASP A 220 -19.71 -15.32 -0.81
C ASP A 220 -19.36 -16.43 0.21
N HIS A 221 -19.49 -16.16 1.52
CA HIS A 221 -19.06 -17.06 2.58
C HIS A 221 -20.07 -17.13 3.74
N ALA A 222 -20.85 -18.22 3.78
CA ALA A 222 -21.94 -18.41 4.74
C ALA A 222 -21.49 -18.37 6.22
N ASP A 223 -20.35 -18.98 6.56
CA ASP A 223 -19.82 -18.95 7.94
C ASP A 223 -19.54 -17.50 8.42
N LEU A 224 -19.08 -16.62 7.52
CA LEU A 224 -18.83 -15.21 7.85
C LEU A 224 -20.15 -14.46 8.05
N GLN A 225 -21.14 -14.72 7.20
CA GLN A 225 -22.49 -14.18 7.35
C GLN A 225 -23.15 -14.65 8.66
N ALA A 226 -22.90 -15.88 9.11
CA ALA A 226 -23.44 -16.39 10.37
C ALA A 226 -22.86 -15.67 11.60
N LEU A 227 -21.60 -15.23 11.54
CA LEU A 227 -20.94 -14.48 12.63
C LEU A 227 -21.44 -13.04 12.74
N LEU A 228 -21.72 -12.38 11.60
CA LEU A 228 -22.15 -10.99 11.54
C LEU A 228 -23.34 -10.84 10.57
N PRO A 229 -24.54 -11.35 10.90
CA PRO A 229 -25.65 -11.48 9.96
C PRO A 229 -26.31 -10.16 9.56
N GLN A 230 -26.07 -9.09 10.34
CA GLN A 230 -26.73 -7.80 10.15
C GLN A 230 -25.98 -6.87 9.17
N PHE A 231 -24.76 -7.23 8.76
CA PHE A 231 -23.88 -6.34 8.02
C PHE A 231 -23.09 -7.07 6.94
N ASP A 232 -22.95 -6.43 5.78
CA ASP A 232 -22.00 -6.88 4.77
C ASP A 232 -20.58 -6.77 5.33
N THR A 233 -19.89 -7.89 5.41
CA THR A 233 -18.59 -7.99 6.08
C THR A 233 -17.52 -8.42 5.09
N TYR A 234 -16.39 -7.73 5.12
CA TYR A 234 -15.23 -8.02 4.29
C TYR A 234 -14.03 -8.40 5.16
N LEU A 235 -13.34 -9.46 4.75
CA LEU A 235 -12.08 -9.90 5.34
C LEU A 235 -10.94 -9.60 4.36
N LEU A 236 -9.98 -8.82 4.81
CA LEU A 236 -8.85 -8.35 4.02
C LEU A 236 -7.55 -8.92 4.62
N PRO A 237 -6.90 -9.90 3.96
CA PRO A 237 -5.64 -10.44 4.43
C PRO A 237 -4.48 -9.53 4.03
N TYR A 238 -3.53 -9.36 4.95
CA TYR A 238 -2.18 -8.91 4.64
C TYR A 238 -1.21 -10.08 4.79
N ALA A 239 -0.59 -10.51 3.69
CA ALA A 239 0.31 -11.65 3.65
C ALA A 239 1.72 -11.27 3.23
N GLN A 240 2.72 -11.94 3.81
CA GLN A 240 4.12 -11.89 3.39
C GLN A 240 4.48 -13.26 2.80
N GLY A 241 4.58 -13.34 1.47
CA GLY A 241 4.64 -14.62 0.77
C GLY A 241 3.33 -15.40 0.91
N HIS A 242 3.40 -16.64 1.40
CA HIS A 242 2.23 -17.51 1.60
C HIS A 242 1.65 -17.47 3.02
N ILE A 243 2.20 -16.63 3.90
CA ILE A 243 1.80 -16.57 5.31
C ILE A 243 1.04 -15.26 5.54
N VAL A 244 -0.22 -15.37 5.96
CA VAL A 244 -1.01 -14.21 6.41
C VAL A 244 -0.43 -13.71 7.73
N GLN A 245 -0.13 -12.42 7.79
CA GLN A 245 0.45 -11.74 8.95
C GLN A 245 -0.57 -10.88 9.69
N ALA A 246 -1.65 -10.48 9.02
CA ALA A 246 -2.75 -9.76 9.64
C ALA A 246 -4.05 -9.96 8.87
N TRP A 247 -5.18 -9.82 9.58
CA TRP A 247 -6.52 -9.76 8.99
C TRP A 247 -7.21 -8.48 9.41
N LEU A 248 -7.63 -7.69 8.42
CA LEU A 248 -8.49 -6.54 8.63
C LEU A 248 -9.93 -6.92 8.31
N ILE A 249 -10.81 -6.79 9.30
CA ILE A 249 -12.25 -6.98 9.16
C ILE A 249 -12.88 -5.60 8.97
N CYS A 250 -13.70 -5.46 7.94
CA CYS A 250 -14.52 -4.28 7.69
C CYS A 250 -16.00 -4.68 7.69
N VAL A 251 -16.82 -3.98 8.47
CA VAL A 251 -18.23 -4.34 8.70
C VAL A 251 -19.13 -3.20 8.23
N GLY A 252 -20.09 -3.52 7.38
CA GLY A 252 -21.14 -2.63 6.87
C GLY A 252 -20.62 -1.37 6.18
N PRO A 253 -19.76 -1.46 5.13
CA PRO A 253 -19.42 -0.31 4.30
C PRO A 253 -20.66 0.17 3.53
N LEU A 254 -20.75 1.48 3.25
CA LEU A 254 -21.89 2.03 2.53
C LEU A 254 -21.95 1.55 1.07
N GLU A 255 -20.78 1.42 0.45
CA GLU A 255 -20.61 0.97 -0.92
C GLU A 255 -19.76 -0.31 -0.92
N ALA A 256 -20.01 -1.19 -1.89
CA ALA A 256 -19.22 -2.40 -2.05
C ALA A 256 -17.74 -2.05 -2.29
N LEU A 257 -16.85 -2.69 -1.53
CA LEU A 257 -15.43 -2.42 -1.62
C LEU A 257 -14.85 -3.03 -2.89
N VAL A 258 -14.08 -2.24 -3.64
CA VAL A 258 -13.27 -2.74 -4.76
C VAL A 258 -12.07 -3.48 -4.18
N ALA A 259 -11.96 -4.78 -4.50
CA ALA A 259 -10.97 -5.68 -3.89
C ALA A 259 -9.53 -5.15 -3.97
N ALA A 260 -9.11 -4.65 -5.13
CA ALA A 260 -7.75 -4.14 -5.34
C ALA A 260 -7.43 -2.93 -4.44
N ASP A 261 -8.35 -1.98 -4.34
CA ASP A 261 -8.19 -0.78 -3.52
C ASP A 261 -8.25 -1.11 -2.03
N ALA A 262 -9.16 -1.97 -1.62
CA ALA A 262 -9.31 -2.39 -0.23
C ALA A 262 -8.09 -3.18 0.27
N LEU A 263 -7.56 -4.10 -0.55
CA LEU A 263 -6.34 -4.84 -0.23
C LEU A 263 -5.11 -3.92 -0.15
N SER A 264 -5.01 -2.93 -1.05
CA SER A 264 -3.92 -1.95 -1.04
C SER A 264 -3.97 -1.04 0.20
N ALA A 265 -5.17 -0.60 0.61
CA ALA A 265 -5.36 0.14 1.84
C ALA A 265 -5.06 -0.71 3.09
N CYS A 266 -5.49 -1.99 3.09
CA CYS A 266 -5.16 -2.95 4.13
C CYS A 266 -3.65 -3.14 4.26
N ALA A 267 -2.93 -3.31 3.15
CA ALA A 267 -1.48 -3.45 3.15
C ALA A 267 -0.80 -2.18 3.68
N ALA A 268 -1.22 -0.99 3.24
CA ALA A 268 -0.67 0.29 3.71
C ALA A 268 -0.84 0.49 5.22
N TYR A 269 -1.89 -0.07 5.81
CA TYR A 269 -2.11 -0.08 7.26
C TYR A 269 -1.33 -1.20 7.97
N ALA A 270 -1.45 -2.45 7.50
CA ALA A 270 -0.94 -3.62 8.20
C ALA A 270 0.57 -3.80 8.08
N GLU A 271 1.18 -3.45 6.94
CA GLU A 271 2.62 -3.59 6.71
C GLU A 271 3.47 -2.89 7.78
N PRO A 272 3.33 -1.56 8.00
CA PRO A 272 4.15 -0.88 9.01
C PRO A 272 3.81 -1.33 10.42
N LEU A 273 2.56 -1.70 10.70
CA LEU A 273 2.15 -2.20 12.01
C LEU A 273 2.86 -3.53 12.34
N VAL A 274 2.71 -4.53 11.47
CA VAL A 274 3.31 -5.86 11.63
C VAL A 274 4.82 -5.76 11.68
N GLY A 275 5.44 -5.03 10.73
CA GLY A 275 6.89 -4.91 10.66
C GLY A 275 7.50 -4.31 11.92
N ARG A 276 6.84 -3.32 12.52
CA ARG A 276 7.31 -2.69 13.76
C ARG A 276 7.14 -3.56 14.99
N LEU A 277 6.01 -4.26 15.11
CA LEU A 277 5.80 -5.20 16.20
C LEU A 277 6.80 -6.37 16.13
N ALA A 278 7.04 -6.90 14.94
CA ALA A 278 8.04 -7.95 14.72
C ALA A 278 9.45 -7.47 15.08
N ALA A 279 9.84 -6.28 14.62
CA ALA A 279 11.14 -5.69 14.94
C ALA A 279 11.31 -5.45 16.45
N PHE A 280 10.28 -4.93 17.11
CA PHE A 280 10.29 -4.70 18.55
C PHE A 280 10.40 -6.01 19.35
N ASN A 281 9.62 -7.03 18.99
CA ASN A 281 9.69 -8.34 19.64
C ASN A 281 11.07 -8.97 19.47
N LEU A 282 11.65 -8.89 18.27
CA LEU A 282 13.00 -9.38 18.02
C LEU A 282 14.04 -8.64 18.88
N GLN A 283 13.94 -7.31 18.99
CA GLN A 283 14.81 -6.53 19.85
C GLN A 283 14.68 -6.95 21.32
N GLN A 284 13.45 -7.09 21.84
CA GLN A 284 13.23 -7.54 23.23
C GLN A 284 13.79 -8.94 23.49
N HIS A 285 13.62 -9.86 22.54
CA HIS A 285 14.20 -11.19 22.66
C HIS A 285 15.73 -11.14 22.65
N SER A 286 16.34 -10.31 21.80
CA SER A 286 17.80 -10.09 21.78
C SER A 286 18.28 -9.53 23.12
N GLU A 287 17.68 -8.44 23.61
CA GLU A 287 18.06 -7.80 24.88
C GLU A 287 17.99 -8.77 26.07
N ARG A 288 16.94 -9.60 26.13
CA ARG A 288 16.80 -10.63 27.16
C ARG A 288 17.91 -11.69 27.05
N LEU A 289 18.23 -12.15 25.85
CA LEU A 289 19.30 -13.12 25.62
C LEU A 289 20.68 -12.55 25.96
N ASP A 290 20.94 -11.29 25.60
CA ASP A 290 22.20 -10.61 25.88
C ASP A 290 22.38 -10.40 27.39
N SER A 291 21.31 -10.01 28.10
CA SER A 291 21.31 -9.90 29.56
C SER A 291 21.60 -11.24 30.25
N LEU A 292 20.95 -12.32 29.81
CA LEU A 292 21.19 -13.67 30.33
C LEU A 292 22.62 -14.14 30.07
N GLN A 293 23.15 -13.90 28.87
CA GLN A 293 24.53 -14.25 28.52
C GLN A 293 25.53 -13.53 29.43
N LEU A 294 25.36 -12.21 29.63
CA LEU A 294 26.22 -11.42 30.50
C LEU A 294 26.19 -11.91 31.96
N GLN A 295 25.00 -12.19 32.50
CA GLN A 295 24.84 -12.67 33.89
C GLN A 295 25.48 -14.05 34.12
N LEU A 296 25.46 -14.91 33.11
CA LEU A 296 26.02 -16.26 33.18
C LEU A 296 27.51 -16.32 32.81
N GLY A 297 28.14 -15.19 32.44
CA GLY A 297 29.48 -15.20 31.85
C GLY A 297 29.56 -16.08 30.61
N ALA A 298 28.45 -16.18 29.87
CA ALA A 298 28.27 -17.05 28.73
C ALA A 298 28.31 -16.25 27.43
N GLY A 299 28.54 -16.93 26.32
CA GLY A 299 28.34 -16.35 25.00
C GLY A 299 28.40 -17.39 23.90
N TRP A 300 27.92 -17.02 22.73
CA TRP A 300 27.98 -17.89 21.56
C TRP A 300 29.40 -17.90 20.95
N TRP A 301 29.70 -18.99 20.26
CA TRP A 301 30.84 -19.08 19.36
C TRP A 301 30.37 -19.70 18.05
N GLN A 302 31.00 -19.31 16.95
CA GLN A 302 30.67 -19.78 15.62
C GLN A 302 31.94 -19.98 14.80
N TRP A 303 32.00 -21.07 14.05
CA TRP A 303 33.06 -21.31 13.09
C TRP A 303 32.48 -21.89 11.81
N ARG A 304 32.65 -21.18 10.70
CA ARG A 304 32.27 -21.68 9.37
C ARG A 304 33.45 -22.43 8.77
N LEU A 305 33.19 -23.61 8.22
CA LEU A 305 34.23 -24.52 7.75
C LEU A 305 35.04 -24.00 6.55
N ASN A 306 34.51 -23.02 5.83
CA ASN A 306 35.18 -22.32 4.73
C ASN A 306 36.01 -21.10 5.21
N GLU A 307 35.91 -20.73 6.49
CA GLU A 307 36.59 -19.58 7.07
C GLU A 307 37.69 -20.05 8.04
N ALA A 308 38.85 -19.40 8.00
CA ALA A 308 39.96 -19.70 8.90
C ALA A 308 39.76 -19.16 10.33
N THR A 309 38.69 -18.40 10.54
CA THR A 309 38.44 -17.66 11.78
C THR A 309 37.20 -18.16 12.49
N LEU A 310 37.36 -18.40 13.78
CA LEU A 310 36.30 -18.56 14.76
C LEU A 310 35.82 -17.17 15.20
N GLN A 311 34.51 -17.03 15.35
CA GLN A 311 33.84 -15.84 15.86
C GLN A 311 33.34 -16.13 17.27
N LEU A 312 33.53 -15.16 18.16
CA LEU A 312 32.99 -15.14 19.52
C LEU A 312 31.98 -14.01 19.63
N ASP A 313 30.98 -14.23 20.46
CA ASP A 313 30.15 -13.14 20.98
C ASP A 313 31.03 -12.00 21.50
N PRO A 314 30.76 -10.72 21.16
CA PRO A 314 31.57 -9.59 21.62
C PRO A 314 31.67 -9.47 23.14
N GLY A 315 30.61 -9.78 23.89
CA GLY A 315 30.61 -9.77 25.35
C GLY A 315 31.52 -10.86 25.92
N LEU A 316 31.45 -12.07 25.35
CA LEU A 316 32.34 -13.18 25.68
C LEU A 316 33.80 -12.87 25.33
N ALA A 317 34.06 -12.31 24.14
CA ALA A 317 35.40 -11.94 23.71
C ALA A 317 36.02 -10.92 24.68
N SER A 318 35.24 -9.90 25.06
CA SER A 318 35.65 -8.89 26.04
C SER A 318 35.94 -9.50 27.42
N SER A 319 35.09 -10.40 27.92
CA SER A 319 35.29 -11.04 29.23
C SER A 319 36.52 -11.95 29.28
N LEU A 320 36.88 -12.56 28.14
CA LEU A 320 38.07 -13.40 27.99
C LEU A 320 39.37 -12.61 27.67
N GLY A 321 39.24 -11.32 27.37
CA GLY A 321 40.34 -10.49 26.87
C GLY A 321 40.88 -10.96 25.50
N MET A 322 39.99 -11.44 24.62
CA MET A 322 40.32 -11.93 23.29
C MET A 322 39.63 -11.07 22.21
N PRO A 323 40.15 -11.02 20.97
CA PRO A 323 39.39 -10.43 19.86
C PRO A 323 38.15 -11.27 19.55
N SER A 324 37.07 -10.63 19.07
CA SER A 324 35.82 -11.31 18.68
C SER A 324 35.97 -12.19 17.45
N GLN A 325 37.04 -12.02 16.67
CA GLN A 325 37.41 -12.89 15.56
C GLN A 325 38.85 -13.35 15.76
N LEU A 326 39.06 -14.67 15.80
CA LEU A 326 40.36 -15.27 16.02
C LEU A 326 40.48 -16.61 15.30
N THR A 327 41.70 -16.99 14.92
CA THR A 327 41.98 -18.33 14.38
C THR A 327 41.83 -19.39 15.48
N ILE A 328 41.59 -20.64 15.08
CA ILE A 328 41.57 -21.76 16.04
C ILE A 328 42.86 -21.86 16.83
N ASN A 329 44.02 -21.63 16.19
CA ASN A 329 45.31 -21.67 16.87
C ASN A 329 45.44 -20.56 17.93
N GLN A 330 44.94 -19.36 17.65
CA GLN A 330 44.87 -18.28 18.63
C GLN A 330 43.96 -18.66 19.80
N TRP A 331 42.81 -19.27 19.54
CA TRP A 331 41.91 -19.73 20.61
C TRP A 331 42.52 -20.85 21.46
N LEU A 332 43.09 -21.89 20.83
CA LEU A 332 43.78 -23.00 21.51
C LEU A 332 44.97 -22.55 22.35
N SER A 333 45.64 -21.46 21.97
CA SER A 333 46.74 -20.90 22.77
C SER A 333 46.28 -20.48 24.18
N ARG A 334 45.00 -20.11 24.33
CA ARG A 334 44.38 -19.69 25.59
C ARG A 334 43.81 -20.87 26.40
N VAL A 335 43.66 -22.03 25.79
CA VAL A 335 43.29 -23.27 26.48
C VAL A 335 44.48 -23.80 27.27
N HIS A 336 44.23 -24.27 28.50
CA HIS A 336 45.23 -24.89 29.36
C HIS A 336 45.92 -26.07 28.63
N PRO A 337 47.26 -26.22 28.70
CA PRO A 337 48.00 -27.21 27.93
C PRO A 337 47.46 -28.64 28.03
N SER A 338 47.02 -29.07 29.23
CA SER A 338 46.44 -30.40 29.46
C SER A 338 45.10 -30.66 28.77
N ASP A 339 44.38 -29.62 28.34
CA ASP A 339 43.05 -29.74 27.74
C ASP A 339 43.10 -29.59 26.20
N ARG A 340 44.24 -29.17 25.62
CA ARG A 340 44.34 -28.81 24.19
C ARG A 340 44.07 -29.98 23.25
N ASP A 341 44.66 -31.14 23.51
CA ASP A 341 44.50 -32.31 22.65
C ASP A 341 43.05 -32.81 22.65
N ALA A 342 42.40 -32.80 23.82
CA ALA A 342 41.00 -33.17 23.97
C ALA A 342 40.07 -32.20 23.22
N VAL A 343 40.34 -30.90 23.28
CA VAL A 343 39.60 -29.87 22.55
C VAL A 343 39.78 -30.03 21.03
N GLN A 344 41.01 -30.26 20.56
CA GLN A 344 41.29 -30.47 19.13
C GLN A 344 40.56 -31.70 18.58
N LEU A 345 40.61 -32.82 19.33
CA LEU A 345 39.90 -34.04 18.95
C LEU A 345 38.39 -33.80 18.88
N ALA A 346 37.81 -33.18 19.90
CA ALA A 346 36.37 -32.93 19.96
C ALA A 346 35.89 -31.97 18.87
N LEU A 347 36.68 -30.95 18.50
CA LEU A 347 36.38 -30.09 17.36
C LEU A 347 36.48 -30.84 16.02
N ALA A 348 37.48 -31.71 15.86
CA ALA A 348 37.64 -32.53 14.66
C ALA A 348 36.49 -33.53 14.49
N GLU A 349 36.04 -34.16 15.57
CA GLU A 349 34.87 -35.06 15.59
C GLU A 349 33.58 -34.31 15.26
N LEU A 350 33.33 -33.16 15.89
CA LEU A 350 32.19 -32.30 15.57
C LEU A 350 32.21 -31.89 14.08
N GLN A 351 33.38 -31.57 13.53
CA GLN A 351 33.53 -31.20 12.11
C GLN A 351 33.27 -32.38 11.16
N ARG A 352 33.88 -33.54 11.43
CA ARG A 352 33.81 -34.72 10.57
C ARG A 352 32.45 -35.39 10.65
N ASP A 353 32.00 -35.68 11.86
CA ASP A 353 30.89 -36.59 12.14
C ASP A 353 29.61 -35.83 12.56
N GLY A 354 29.70 -34.53 12.86
CA GLY A 354 28.56 -33.71 13.26
C GLY A 354 28.05 -33.98 14.68
N CYS A 355 28.81 -34.75 15.48
CA CYS A 355 28.49 -35.10 16.86
C CYS A 355 28.36 -33.84 17.74
N ALA A 356 27.37 -33.80 18.63
CA ALA A 356 27.24 -32.68 19.56
C ALA A 356 28.48 -32.55 20.45
N LEU A 357 29.14 -31.39 20.41
CA LEU A 357 30.28 -31.07 21.25
C LEU A 357 29.79 -30.75 22.65
N HIS A 358 30.39 -31.40 23.64
CA HIS A 358 30.13 -31.12 25.05
C HIS A 358 31.40 -31.40 25.85
N LEU A 359 32.12 -30.34 26.22
CA LEU A 359 33.44 -30.48 26.85
C LEU A 359 33.64 -29.41 27.93
N SER A 360 34.25 -29.77 29.05
CA SER A 360 34.70 -28.82 30.06
C SER A 360 36.20 -28.60 29.90
N LEU A 361 36.61 -27.35 29.76
CA LEU A 361 38.01 -26.95 29.56
C LEU A 361 38.38 -25.81 30.49
N ARG A 362 39.68 -25.63 30.69
CA ARG A 362 40.25 -24.50 31.42
C ARG A 362 40.79 -23.47 30.44
N LEU A 363 40.36 -22.22 30.59
CA LEU A 363 40.95 -21.08 29.91
C LEU A 363 41.91 -20.32 30.83
N LEU A 364 43.06 -19.95 30.29
CA LEU A 364 44.08 -19.16 30.97
C LEU A 364 43.68 -17.68 30.92
N ASP A 365 43.83 -16.95 32.02
CA ASP A 365 43.69 -15.50 32.03
C ASP A 365 44.90 -14.83 31.34
N ASN A 366 44.73 -13.63 30.77
CA ASN A 366 45.85 -12.86 30.21
C ASN A 366 46.81 -12.36 31.30
N ASN A 367 46.33 -12.18 32.53
CA ASN A 367 47.07 -11.46 33.56
C ASN A 367 47.83 -12.35 34.56
N LEU A 368 47.42 -13.61 34.76
CA LEU A 368 48.08 -14.53 35.70
C LEU A 368 47.92 -16.00 35.23
N PRO A 369 49.01 -16.72 34.88
CA PRO A 369 48.92 -18.14 34.49
C PRO A 369 48.42 -19.06 35.62
N ALA A 370 48.34 -18.57 36.87
CA ALA A 370 47.89 -19.33 38.04
C ALA A 370 46.36 -19.37 38.24
N THR A 371 45.57 -18.58 37.49
CA THR A 371 44.11 -18.51 37.67
C THR A 371 43.39 -18.95 36.39
N ALA A 372 43.34 -20.27 36.17
CA ALA A 372 42.55 -20.83 35.08
C ALA A 372 41.06 -20.87 35.46
N ARG A 373 40.18 -20.37 34.58
CA ARG A 373 38.72 -20.43 34.75
C ARG A 373 38.15 -21.63 34.02
N TRP A 374 37.13 -22.25 34.60
CA TRP A 374 36.47 -23.39 33.99
C TRP A 374 35.35 -22.93 33.07
N TYR A 375 35.39 -23.40 31.84
CA TYR A 375 34.33 -23.18 30.87
C TYR A 375 33.75 -24.49 30.39
N ARG A 376 32.45 -24.50 30.18
CA ARG A 376 31.74 -25.56 29.46
C ARG A 376 31.51 -25.07 28.04
N LEU A 377 32.08 -25.81 27.10
CA LEU A 377 31.94 -25.60 25.67
C LEU A 377 30.92 -26.60 25.12
N CYS A 378 29.83 -26.09 24.58
CA CYS A 378 28.81 -26.88 23.91
C CYS A 378 28.72 -26.43 22.45
N GLY A 379 28.43 -27.33 21.51
CA GLY A 379 28.26 -26.97 20.11
C GLY A 379 27.64 -28.05 19.25
N GLN A 380 27.18 -27.66 18.08
CA GLN A 380 26.57 -28.55 17.10
C GLN A 380 26.74 -27.99 15.69
N VAL A 381 26.62 -28.86 14.70
CA VAL A 381 26.56 -28.44 13.30
C VAL A 381 25.17 -27.90 12.98
N ARG A 382 25.11 -26.77 12.27
CA ARG A 382 23.89 -26.16 11.74
C ARG A 382 24.07 -25.83 10.25
N GLY A 383 22.95 -25.80 9.52
CA GLY A 383 22.94 -25.53 8.08
C GLY A 383 23.31 -26.74 7.22
N SER A 384 23.27 -26.57 5.91
CA SER A 384 23.61 -27.59 4.89
C SER A 384 24.45 -26.97 3.77
N GLY A 385 25.18 -27.83 3.04
CA GLY A 385 26.02 -27.41 1.91
C GLY A 385 27.04 -26.34 2.30
N GLN A 386 27.07 -25.24 1.54
CA GLN A 386 27.97 -24.10 1.78
C GLN A 386 27.63 -23.26 3.01
N GLN A 387 26.44 -23.42 3.59
CA GLN A 387 26.00 -22.72 4.82
C GLN A 387 26.26 -23.56 6.09
N ARG A 388 26.97 -24.70 5.96
CA ARG A 388 27.35 -25.56 7.09
C ARG A 388 28.29 -24.80 8.02
N ARG A 389 27.87 -24.65 9.28
CA ARG A 389 28.60 -23.95 10.33
C ARG A 389 28.55 -24.71 11.63
N LEU A 390 29.63 -24.60 12.40
CA LEU A 390 29.73 -25.05 13.77
C LEU A 390 29.30 -23.89 14.64
N GLN A 391 28.29 -24.07 15.47
CA GLN A 391 27.86 -23.02 16.40
C GLN A 391 27.54 -23.62 17.76
N GLY A 392 27.77 -22.83 18.79
CA GLY A 392 27.64 -23.30 20.14
C GLY A 392 27.66 -22.18 21.17
N PHE A 393 27.71 -22.58 22.43
CA PHE A 393 27.80 -21.69 23.57
C PHE A 393 28.99 -22.09 24.44
N MET A 394 29.61 -21.08 25.04
CA MET A 394 30.58 -21.26 26.10
C MET A 394 30.01 -20.64 27.37
N LEU A 395 30.09 -21.36 28.50
CA LEU A 395 29.51 -20.97 29.78
C LEU A 395 30.58 -21.05 30.87
N ASP A 396 30.75 -20.00 31.67
CA ASP A 396 31.60 -20.08 32.87
C ASP A 396 30.96 -21.02 33.90
N ILE A 397 31.71 -22.04 34.32
CA ILE A 397 31.29 -23.04 35.30
C ILE A 397 32.27 -23.09 36.49
N SER A 398 33.06 -22.03 36.69
CA SER A 398 34.05 -21.95 37.77
C SER A 398 33.40 -22.12 39.14
N ASP A 399 32.23 -21.51 39.37
CA ASP A 399 31.47 -21.64 40.62
C ASP A 399 30.95 -23.07 40.85
N ILE A 400 30.48 -23.73 39.80
CA ILE A 400 30.01 -25.13 39.89
C ILE A 400 31.20 -26.05 40.22
N LYS A 401 32.36 -25.80 39.62
CA LYS A 401 33.57 -26.59 39.86
C LYS A 401 34.21 -26.31 41.21
N SER A 402 34.03 -25.12 41.79
CA SER A 402 34.52 -24.82 43.14
C SER A 402 33.66 -25.47 44.23
N GLN A 403 32.35 -25.61 44.03
CA GLN A 403 31.43 -26.27 44.97
C GLN A 403 31.51 -27.81 44.93
N GLN A 404 32.05 -28.40 43.87
CA GLN A 404 32.23 -29.86 43.72
C GLN A 404 33.55 -30.39 44.31
N ARG A 405 34.41 -29.50 44.81
CA ARG A 405 35.65 -29.85 45.52
C ARG A 405 35.41 -29.80 47.02
#